data_AF-C9Y550-F1
#
_entry.id   AF-C9Y550-F1
#
_cell.length_a   1.000
_cell.length_b   1.000
_cell.length_c   1.000
_cell.angle_alpha   90.00
_cell.angle_beta   90.00
_cell.angle_gamma   90.00
#
_symmetry.space_group_name_H-M   'P 1'
#
loop_
_entity.id
_entity.type
_entity.pdbx_description
1 polymer ?
#
loop_
_entity_poly.entity_id
_entity_poly.type
_entity_poly.pdbx_seq_one_letter_code
_entity_poly.pdbx_strand_id
1 'polypeptide(L)'
;MCHVSQHMRHQNATYLKHVHLPENAMPHSASLTSAGLTPYCDELSFPCLLNDSWQRSQRYGLTRDDDATSFVSRALLEEARSQHGWLQQLARPLMQRLGESLNRAPSVVVASDDTGLVLDTFGNNQFLHKAQRVALAPGNLWGEHARGTNAIGTALALHAPCEVHGSQHFLNQNAGLYCYGVPVFRPDGQIAGVLDLSTPARQPVAEAGRLMRQAVRQLEHDWVIAQLDAQQWLLRLHTDPAALGSAQELLLAFSDNRLVAANKLAMDEFKLSTAHIGTLSLDALFPQALPAGDDDALTAINQRRYHARRQLPARRVWAAHPAIAQDEESGVETAKALRLLNAGIALCITGETGCGKEHLSRRLHQQSQWRDGPFVAINCAALPEQLIESELFGYQPGAFTGASSRGYIGKIREADGGVLFLDEIGDMPLAMQTRLLRVLQEKKVVPLGGTRAVPVAFTLICATHRPLDEMVARGAFREDLFYRIEEYRLRIPPLRDWPALPRFVQRLWQELGGARRGVTLSAGLVEHIARLPWPGNVRQLASLLKVLLALADEGDVVTLRDLPPPYCSVDGHKETAQPSENAAPDVDAVLQSVNGNMSLAARKLGVSRSTLYRRLEKQRASADAR
;
A
#
# COMPACT_ATOMS: atom_id res chain seq x y z
N MET A 1 39.09 -3.10 20.45
CA MET A 1 37.98 -3.14 19.48
C MET A 1 37.75 -1.75 18.87
N CYS A 2 38.82 -1.18 18.31
CA CYS A 2 38.87 -0.02 17.44
C CYS A 2 39.63 -0.49 16.18
N HIS A 3 39.30 0.04 15.00
CA HIS A 3 39.78 -0.34 13.66
C HIS A 3 38.89 -1.28 12.82
N VAL A 4 37.64 -0.90 12.56
CA VAL A 4 36.96 -1.29 11.30
C VAL A 4 36.08 -0.16 10.71
N SER A 5 35.57 0.78 11.51
CA SER A 5 34.60 1.78 11.00
C SER A 5 35.17 3.06 10.35
N GLN A 6 36.48 3.17 10.12
CA GLN A 6 37.08 4.37 9.51
C GLN A 6 37.40 4.25 8.01
N HIS A 7 37.38 3.05 7.41
CA HIS A 7 37.80 2.91 6.01
C HIS A 7 36.68 3.13 4.96
N MET A 8 35.40 3.08 5.35
CA MET A 8 34.26 3.30 4.43
C MET A 8 33.78 4.75 4.32
N ARG A 9 34.34 5.70 5.09
CA ARG A 9 33.91 7.11 5.10
C ARG A 9 34.82 8.06 4.32
N HIS A 10 35.89 7.56 3.69
CA HIS A 10 36.88 8.42 3.01
C HIS A 10 36.93 8.29 1.48
N GLN A 11 36.05 7.50 0.85
CA GLN A 11 36.02 7.35 -0.61
C GLN A 11 34.86 8.06 -1.35
N ASN A 12 33.91 8.67 -0.65
CA ASN A 12 32.73 9.32 -1.29
C ASN A 12 32.72 10.86 -1.27
N ALA A 13 33.83 11.53 -0.91
CA ALA A 13 33.88 12.99 -0.78
C ALA A 13 34.89 13.71 -1.71
N THR A 14 35.52 13.01 -2.67
CA THR A 14 36.58 13.61 -3.51
C THR A 14 36.36 13.44 -5.02
N TYR A 15 35.13 13.49 -5.49
CA TYR A 15 34.83 13.35 -6.93
C TYR A 15 33.84 14.42 -7.40
N LEU A 16 34.23 15.70 -7.33
CA LEU A 16 33.55 16.80 -8.04
C LEU A 16 34.46 18.00 -8.38
N LYS A 17 35.78 17.82 -8.49
CA LYS A 17 36.67 18.85 -9.04
C LYS A 17 37.74 18.22 -9.94
N HIS A 18 37.94 18.85 -11.09
CA HIS A 18 38.94 18.59 -12.15
C HIS A 18 38.50 17.69 -13.31
N VAL A 19 37.97 18.32 -14.35
CA VAL A 19 38.41 18.08 -15.74
C VAL A 19 38.45 19.44 -16.46
N HIS A 20 39.65 19.96 -16.70
CA HIS A 20 39.93 20.93 -17.75
C HIS A 20 40.07 20.18 -19.08
N LEU A 21 39.44 20.66 -20.15
CA LEU A 21 39.75 20.28 -21.54
C LEU A 21 40.13 21.56 -22.31
N PRO A 22 41.10 21.51 -23.24
CA PRO A 22 41.67 22.68 -23.88
C PRO A 22 40.85 23.18 -25.08
N GLU A 23 40.87 24.49 -25.28
CA GLU A 23 40.36 25.22 -26.46
C GLU A 23 41.29 25.03 -27.67
N ASN A 24 40.72 24.89 -28.88
CA ASN A 24 41.23 25.59 -30.07
C ASN A 24 40.24 25.62 -31.26
N ALA A 25 39.90 26.86 -31.64
CA ALA A 25 39.70 27.45 -32.97
C ALA A 25 38.62 26.96 -33.97
N MET A 26 37.67 27.87 -34.26
CA MET A 26 36.71 27.88 -35.38
C MET A 26 37.34 28.35 -36.74
N PRO A 27 36.57 28.49 -37.87
CA PRO A 27 35.72 29.68 -38.11
C PRO A 27 34.36 29.50 -38.87
N HIS A 28 33.37 30.25 -38.37
CA HIS A 28 32.28 31.05 -39.00
C HIS A 28 31.41 30.59 -40.21
N SER A 29 30.08 30.61 -40.01
CA SER A 29 29.14 31.61 -40.60
C SER A 29 27.70 31.50 -40.03
N ALA A 30 26.95 32.62 -40.05
CA ALA A 30 25.68 32.96 -39.38
C ALA A 30 24.45 32.07 -39.75
N SER A 31 23.28 32.01 -39.09
CA SER A 31 22.48 33.03 -38.36
C SER A 31 21.24 32.38 -37.65
N LEU A 32 20.90 32.90 -36.46
CA LEU A 32 19.57 33.11 -35.82
C LEU A 32 18.53 31.97 -35.57
N THR A 33 18.14 31.91 -34.28
CA THR A 33 16.79 31.73 -33.66
C THR A 33 16.19 30.36 -33.28
N SER A 34 16.00 30.24 -31.96
CA SER A 34 14.83 29.72 -31.21
C SER A 34 14.53 28.22 -31.15
N ALA A 35 14.21 27.78 -29.92
CA ALA A 35 13.68 26.48 -29.49
C ALA A 35 14.65 25.30 -29.56
N GLY A 36 15.43 25.13 -28.49
CA GLY A 36 16.22 23.92 -28.24
C GLY A 36 15.33 22.70 -27.95
N LEU A 37 14.81 22.08 -29.00
CA LEU A 37 14.42 20.69 -29.04
C LEU A 37 15.57 19.94 -29.73
N THR A 38 16.43 19.28 -28.94
CA THR A 38 17.39 18.33 -29.48
C THR A 38 16.64 17.15 -30.10
N PRO A 39 16.92 16.78 -31.38
CA PRO A 39 16.31 15.62 -32.00
C PRO A 39 16.78 14.34 -31.29
N TYR A 40 15.85 13.40 -31.18
CA TYR A 40 16.07 12.05 -30.68
C TYR A 40 17.11 11.34 -31.56
N CYS A 41 18.19 10.84 -30.96
CA CYS A 41 19.01 9.81 -31.58
C CYS A 41 18.25 8.49 -31.46
N ASP A 42 17.75 8.01 -32.59
CA ASP A 42 17.29 6.62 -32.75
C ASP A 42 18.40 5.63 -32.37
N GLU A 43 18.00 4.57 -31.68
CA GLU A 43 18.72 3.29 -31.55
C GLU A 43 20.22 3.36 -31.22
N LEU A 44 20.55 3.69 -29.96
CA LEU A 44 21.83 3.25 -29.40
C LEU A 44 21.85 1.72 -29.37
N SER A 45 22.70 1.12 -30.20
CA SER A 45 22.85 -0.32 -30.33
C SER A 45 23.08 -0.99 -28.97
N PHE A 46 22.28 -2.02 -28.67
CA PHE A 46 22.31 -2.85 -27.46
C PHE A 46 23.71 -3.25 -26.92
N PRO A 47 24.77 -3.47 -27.75
CA PRO A 47 26.11 -3.78 -27.24
C PRO A 47 26.77 -2.68 -26.40
N CYS A 48 26.44 -1.40 -26.64
CA CYS A 48 27.10 -0.28 -25.95
C CYS A 48 26.68 -0.18 -24.47
N LEU A 49 25.39 -0.40 -24.18
CA LEU A 49 24.82 -0.25 -22.83
C LEU A 49 25.34 -1.31 -21.85
N LEU A 50 25.52 -2.55 -22.33
CA LEU A 50 26.10 -3.61 -21.52
C LEU A 50 27.60 -3.40 -21.30
N ASN A 51 28.32 -2.86 -22.29
CA ASN A 51 29.73 -2.51 -22.11
C ASN A 51 29.92 -1.44 -21.02
N ASP A 52 29.05 -0.44 -20.96
CA ASP A 52 29.07 0.57 -19.90
C ASP A 52 28.77 -0.06 -18.52
N SER A 53 27.81 -0.99 -18.46
CA SER A 53 27.53 -1.76 -17.24
C SER A 53 28.75 -2.59 -16.80
N TRP A 54 29.47 -3.20 -17.74
CA TRP A 54 30.68 -3.96 -17.43
C TRP A 54 31.78 -3.06 -16.87
N GLN A 55 31.96 -1.87 -17.44
CA GLN A 55 32.90 -0.89 -16.91
C GLN A 55 32.49 -0.43 -15.51
N ARG A 56 31.20 -0.19 -15.25
CA ARG A 56 30.71 0.12 -13.89
C ARG A 56 31.01 -1.03 -12.92
N SER A 57 30.75 -2.27 -13.33
CA SER A 57 31.03 -3.47 -12.54
C SER A 57 32.50 -3.58 -12.13
N GLN A 58 33.42 -3.33 -13.05
CA GLN A 58 34.86 -3.28 -12.76
C GLN A 58 35.23 -2.12 -11.84
N ARG A 59 34.62 -0.95 -12.01
CA ARG A 59 34.84 0.22 -11.13
C ARG A 59 34.34 -0.01 -9.70
N TYR A 60 33.35 -0.88 -9.50
CA TYR A 60 32.96 -1.35 -8.17
C TYR A 60 33.95 -2.34 -7.54
N GLY A 61 35.00 -2.73 -8.27
CA GLY A 61 36.05 -3.62 -7.79
C GLY A 61 35.76 -5.12 -7.99
N LEU A 62 34.73 -5.45 -8.77
CA LEU A 62 34.34 -6.84 -9.00
C LEU A 62 35.25 -7.52 -10.03
N THR A 63 35.52 -8.80 -9.80
CA THR A 63 36.10 -9.71 -10.80
C THR A 63 35.06 -10.70 -11.30
N ARG A 64 35.30 -11.33 -12.46
CA ARG A 64 34.31 -12.24 -13.07
C ARG A 64 34.10 -13.53 -12.27
N ASP A 65 35.04 -13.88 -11.40
CA ASP A 65 35.03 -15.11 -10.60
C ASP A 65 34.60 -14.88 -9.15
N ASP A 66 34.17 -13.65 -8.80
CA ASP A 66 33.65 -13.34 -7.47
C ASP A 66 32.39 -14.16 -7.16
N ASP A 67 32.35 -14.76 -5.96
CA ASP A 67 31.29 -15.64 -5.48
C ASP A 67 30.53 -15.08 -4.27
N ALA A 68 30.91 -13.90 -3.79
CA ALA A 68 30.31 -13.26 -2.61
C ALA A 68 28.81 -13.00 -2.80
N THR A 69 27.98 -13.64 -1.99
CA THR A 69 26.54 -13.42 -1.94
C THR A 69 26.21 -12.34 -0.92
N SER A 70 25.90 -11.14 -1.41
CA SER A 70 25.34 -10.08 -0.56
C SER A 70 23.87 -10.39 -0.28
N PHE A 71 23.54 -10.64 0.99
CA PHE A 71 22.15 -10.89 1.43
C PHE A 71 21.84 -10.14 2.72
N VAL A 72 20.55 -9.85 2.94
CA VAL A 72 20.04 -9.24 4.16
C VAL A 72 19.42 -10.29 5.08
N SER A 73 19.36 -9.99 6.37
CA SER A 73 18.69 -10.87 7.34
C SER A 73 17.20 -10.97 7.04
N ARG A 74 16.56 -12.04 7.53
CA ARG A 74 15.11 -12.23 7.37
C ARG A 74 14.29 -11.07 7.95
N ALA A 75 14.72 -10.49 9.06
CA ALA A 75 14.04 -9.34 9.68
C ALA A 75 14.08 -8.10 8.77
N LEU A 76 15.23 -7.81 8.16
CA LEU A 76 15.37 -6.70 7.21
C LEU A 76 14.58 -6.95 5.92
N LEU A 77 14.49 -8.20 5.45
CA LEU A 77 13.63 -8.56 4.32
C LEU A 77 12.14 -8.36 4.64
N GLU A 78 11.70 -8.75 5.84
CA GLU A 78 10.31 -8.55 6.27
C GLU A 78 9.99 -7.05 6.42
N GLU A 79 10.93 -6.26 6.93
CA GLU A 79 10.83 -4.80 6.98
C GLU A 79 10.75 -4.20 5.56
N ALA A 80 11.67 -4.57 4.67
CA ALA A 80 11.66 -4.10 3.28
C ALA A 80 10.34 -4.47 2.57
N ARG A 81 9.81 -5.68 2.77
CA ARG A 81 8.50 -6.08 2.23
C ARG A 81 7.35 -5.23 2.78
N SER A 82 7.41 -4.83 4.06
CA SER A 82 6.39 -3.98 4.67
C SER A 82 6.40 -2.54 4.12
N GLN A 83 7.58 -2.05 3.74
CA GLN A 83 7.76 -0.72 3.15
C GLN A 83 7.32 -0.66 1.68
N HIS A 84 7.30 -1.81 0.98
CA HIS A 84 6.94 -1.92 -0.43
C HIS A 84 5.54 -2.53 -0.64
N GLY A 85 4.49 -1.83 -0.20
CA GLY A 85 3.10 -2.32 -0.25
C GLY A 85 2.59 -2.73 -1.65
N TRP A 86 3.14 -2.14 -2.72
CA TRP A 86 2.83 -2.48 -4.12
C TRP A 86 3.14 -3.94 -4.46
N LEU A 87 4.15 -4.53 -3.80
CA LEU A 87 4.55 -5.91 -4.01
C LEU A 87 3.41 -6.87 -3.69
N GLN A 88 2.73 -6.66 -2.57
CA GLN A 88 1.63 -7.51 -2.13
C GLN A 88 0.36 -7.27 -2.93
N GLN A 89 0.06 -6.00 -3.21
CA GLN A 89 -1.22 -5.59 -3.80
C GLN A 89 -1.27 -5.75 -5.32
N LEU A 90 -0.15 -5.50 -6.00
CA LEU A 90 -0.10 -5.42 -7.47
C LEU A 90 0.84 -6.47 -8.08
N ALA A 91 2.08 -6.57 -7.58
CA ALA A 91 3.09 -7.43 -8.21
C ALA A 91 2.80 -8.92 -8.01
N ARG A 92 2.51 -9.37 -6.79
CA ARG A 92 2.28 -10.79 -6.47
C ARG A 92 1.16 -11.43 -7.30
N PRO A 93 -0.05 -10.85 -7.40
CA PRO A 93 -1.11 -11.42 -8.24
C PRO A 93 -0.69 -11.54 -9.71
N LEU A 94 0.08 -10.56 -10.21
CA LEU A 94 0.58 -10.58 -11.57
C LEU A 94 1.67 -11.65 -11.77
N MET A 95 2.62 -11.76 -10.85
CA MET A 95 3.67 -12.79 -10.87
C MET A 95 3.06 -14.19 -10.79
N GLN A 96 2.01 -14.38 -10.00
CA GLN A 96 1.27 -15.64 -9.92
C GLN A 96 0.68 -16.03 -11.28
N ARG A 97 -0.04 -15.12 -11.94
CA ARG A 97 -0.60 -15.35 -13.29
C ARG A 97 0.49 -15.63 -14.32
N LEU A 98 1.60 -14.89 -14.27
CA LEU A 98 2.74 -15.13 -15.16
C LEU A 98 3.34 -16.52 -14.92
N GLY A 99 3.58 -16.90 -13.66
CA GLY A 99 4.15 -18.21 -13.36
C GLY A 99 3.22 -19.36 -13.74
N GLU A 100 1.91 -19.22 -13.57
CA GLU A 100 0.93 -20.22 -14.06
C GLU A 100 1.03 -20.43 -15.58
N SER A 101 1.18 -19.35 -16.35
CA SER A 101 1.38 -19.41 -17.80
C SER A 101 2.75 -20.01 -18.18
N LEU A 102 3.77 -19.70 -17.40
CA LEU A 102 5.16 -20.08 -17.65
C LEU A 102 5.55 -21.46 -17.07
N ASN A 103 4.70 -22.09 -16.25
CA ASN A 103 4.97 -23.37 -15.57
C ASN A 103 5.32 -24.54 -16.51
N ARG A 104 5.03 -24.43 -17.81
CA ARG A 104 5.42 -25.41 -18.83
C ARG A 104 6.91 -25.33 -19.21
N ALA A 105 7.62 -24.28 -18.82
CA ALA A 105 9.02 -24.05 -19.09
C ALA A 105 9.80 -23.66 -17.81
N PRO A 106 11.09 -24.01 -17.72
CA PRO A 106 11.95 -23.59 -16.62
C PRO A 106 12.08 -22.07 -16.58
N SER A 107 11.39 -21.43 -15.63
CA SER A 107 11.26 -19.98 -15.54
C SER A 107 11.03 -19.51 -14.12
N VAL A 108 11.65 -18.39 -13.76
CA VAL A 108 11.49 -17.73 -12.47
C VAL A 108 11.26 -16.24 -12.69
N VAL A 109 10.22 -15.71 -12.08
CA VAL A 109 9.95 -14.27 -12.02
C VAL A 109 10.43 -13.73 -10.68
N VAL A 110 11.23 -12.69 -10.71
CA VAL A 110 11.84 -12.06 -9.54
C VAL A 110 11.35 -10.61 -9.43
N ALA A 111 10.93 -10.21 -8.24
CA ALA A 111 10.63 -8.82 -7.91
C ALA A 111 11.70 -8.28 -6.96
N SER A 112 12.26 -7.13 -7.29
CA SER A 112 13.23 -6.41 -6.47
C SER A 112 12.75 -4.99 -6.15
N ASP A 113 13.34 -4.38 -5.12
CA ASP A 113 13.19 -2.94 -4.87
C ASP A 113 14.11 -2.08 -5.76
N ASP A 114 14.08 -0.77 -5.53
CA ASP A 114 14.87 0.24 -6.25
C ASP A 114 16.38 0.16 -5.97
N THR A 115 16.81 -0.60 -4.97
CA THR A 115 18.23 -0.89 -4.67
C THR A 115 18.71 -2.19 -5.34
N GLY A 116 17.77 -3.00 -5.84
CA GLY A 116 18.02 -4.32 -6.40
C GLY A 116 17.97 -5.44 -5.35
N LEU A 117 17.41 -5.20 -4.16
CA LEU A 117 17.16 -6.25 -3.18
C LEU A 117 15.98 -7.11 -3.64
N VAL A 118 16.18 -8.41 -3.76
CA VAL A 118 15.11 -9.35 -4.13
C VAL A 118 14.09 -9.44 -3.01
N LEU A 119 12.89 -8.92 -3.28
CA LEU A 119 11.78 -8.93 -2.34
C LEU A 119 10.96 -10.21 -2.47
N ASP A 120 10.78 -10.73 -3.67
CA ASP A 120 10.02 -11.96 -3.88
C ASP A 120 10.40 -12.70 -5.16
N THR A 121 10.10 -13.99 -5.16
CA THR A 121 10.45 -14.90 -6.26
C THR A 121 9.31 -15.89 -6.49
N PHE A 122 8.88 -16.06 -7.75
CA PHE A 122 7.80 -16.96 -8.14
C PHE A 122 8.18 -17.78 -9.37
N GLY A 123 7.65 -19.01 -9.49
CA GLY A 123 7.87 -19.87 -10.67
C GLY A 123 8.67 -21.14 -10.39
N ASN A 124 8.97 -21.89 -11.45
CA ASN A 124 9.66 -23.17 -11.37
C ASN A 124 11.19 -22.96 -11.32
N ASN A 125 11.77 -23.06 -10.13
CA ASN A 125 13.21 -22.91 -9.90
C ASN A 125 14.01 -24.23 -9.96
N GLN A 126 13.40 -25.35 -10.35
CA GLN A 126 14.05 -26.67 -10.29
C GLN A 126 15.23 -26.81 -11.27
N PHE A 127 15.23 -26.03 -12.34
CA PHE A 127 16.31 -26.01 -13.33
C PHE A 127 17.56 -25.26 -12.87
N LEU A 128 17.41 -24.37 -11.88
CA LEU A 128 18.50 -23.54 -11.42
C LEU A 128 19.50 -24.40 -10.64
N HIS A 129 20.80 -24.22 -10.91
CA HIS A 129 21.83 -24.79 -10.05
C HIS A 129 21.67 -24.29 -8.62
N LYS A 130 22.10 -25.07 -7.62
CA LYS A 130 21.94 -24.73 -6.19
C LYS A 130 22.40 -23.31 -5.86
N ALA A 131 23.52 -22.86 -6.42
CA ALA A 131 24.03 -21.51 -6.27
C ALA A 131 23.10 -20.43 -6.85
N GLN A 132 22.52 -20.66 -8.02
CA GLN A 132 21.57 -19.74 -8.67
C GLN A 132 20.23 -19.70 -7.94
N ARG A 133 19.76 -20.83 -7.39
CA ARG A 133 18.57 -20.87 -6.52
C ARG A 133 18.75 -20.04 -5.26
N VAL A 134 19.93 -20.11 -4.65
CA VAL A 134 20.28 -19.29 -3.48
C VAL A 134 20.37 -17.82 -3.88
N ALA A 135 21.00 -17.52 -5.01
CA ALA A 135 21.19 -16.16 -5.50
C ALA A 135 19.86 -15.45 -5.82
N LEU A 136 18.90 -16.12 -6.45
CA LEU A 136 17.59 -15.56 -6.81
C LEU A 136 16.55 -15.67 -5.67
N ALA A 137 16.95 -16.12 -4.48
CA ALA A 137 16.06 -16.19 -3.33
C ALA A 137 15.82 -14.80 -2.71
N PRO A 138 14.65 -14.55 -2.10
CA PRO A 138 14.37 -13.33 -1.37
C PRO A 138 15.46 -13.01 -0.33
N GLY A 139 15.83 -11.74 -0.26
CA GLY A 139 16.88 -11.22 0.61
C GLY A 139 18.26 -11.05 -0.06
N ASN A 140 18.45 -11.49 -1.30
CA ASN A 140 19.71 -11.29 -2.03
C ASN A 140 19.73 -9.95 -2.77
N LEU A 141 20.91 -9.32 -2.85
CA LEU A 141 21.11 -8.07 -3.57
C LEU A 141 21.62 -8.32 -5.00
N TRP A 142 21.01 -7.66 -5.98
CA TRP A 142 21.30 -7.78 -7.42
C TRP A 142 21.64 -6.46 -8.10
N GLY A 143 21.96 -5.40 -7.35
CA GLY A 143 22.57 -4.20 -7.93
C GLY A 143 23.91 -4.50 -8.61
N GLU A 144 24.29 -3.70 -9.61
CA GLU A 144 25.58 -3.88 -10.33
C GLU A 144 26.79 -3.79 -9.39
N HIS A 145 26.68 -3.01 -8.31
CA HIS A 145 27.73 -2.89 -7.29
C HIS A 145 27.95 -4.17 -6.49
N ALA A 146 26.97 -5.08 -6.45
CA ALA A 146 27.03 -6.32 -5.71
C ALA A 146 27.24 -7.55 -6.60
N ARG A 147 26.67 -7.55 -7.83
CA ARG A 147 26.69 -8.72 -8.73
C ARG A 147 27.16 -8.43 -10.15
N GLY A 148 27.70 -7.23 -10.38
CA GLY A 148 28.10 -6.75 -11.70
C GLY A 148 26.93 -6.70 -12.68
N THR A 149 27.23 -6.64 -13.97
CA THR A 149 26.23 -6.63 -15.04
C THR A 149 25.28 -7.84 -14.93
N ASN A 150 24.02 -7.52 -14.68
CA ASN A 150 22.89 -8.44 -14.61
C ASN A 150 21.60 -7.67 -14.94
N ALA A 151 20.52 -8.35 -15.30
CA ALA A 151 19.32 -7.67 -15.80
C ALA A 151 18.65 -6.74 -14.76
N ILE A 152 18.60 -7.12 -13.48
CA ILE A 152 18.02 -6.30 -12.40
C ILE A 152 18.82 -5.01 -12.22
N GLY A 153 20.10 -5.15 -11.86
CA GLY A 153 20.97 -4.01 -11.58
C GLY A 153 21.17 -3.09 -12.79
N THR A 154 21.26 -3.67 -13.99
CA THR A 154 21.44 -2.87 -15.22
C THR A 154 20.16 -2.15 -15.60
N ALA A 155 18.99 -2.76 -15.45
CA ALA A 155 17.72 -2.08 -15.67
C ALA A 155 17.52 -0.90 -14.70
N LEU A 156 17.91 -1.07 -13.43
CA LEU A 156 17.93 0.02 -12.45
C LEU A 156 18.87 1.15 -12.87
N ALA A 157 20.10 0.83 -13.30
CA ALA A 157 21.08 1.85 -13.71
C ALA A 157 20.68 2.60 -14.98
N LEU A 158 20.00 1.94 -15.92
CA LEU A 158 19.58 2.51 -17.20
C LEU A 158 18.21 3.20 -17.13
N HIS A 159 17.42 2.97 -16.07
CA HIS A 159 16.00 3.35 -16.01
C HIS A 159 15.20 2.82 -17.21
N ALA A 160 15.62 1.68 -17.76
CA ALA A 160 15.08 1.09 -18.98
C ALA A 160 15.15 -0.44 -18.93
N PRO A 161 14.31 -1.15 -19.69
CA PRO A 161 14.39 -2.61 -19.78
C PRO A 161 15.77 -3.07 -20.24
N CYS A 162 16.28 -4.15 -19.64
CA CYS A 162 17.57 -4.71 -19.97
C CYS A 162 17.48 -6.23 -20.15
N GLU A 163 18.02 -6.70 -21.27
CA GLU A 163 18.25 -8.11 -21.52
C GLU A 163 19.71 -8.45 -21.23
N VAL A 164 19.95 -9.56 -20.54
CA VAL A 164 21.30 -10.08 -20.30
C VAL A 164 21.30 -11.59 -20.54
N HIS A 165 22.14 -12.03 -21.47
CA HIS A 165 22.19 -13.41 -21.92
C HIS A 165 23.57 -14.04 -21.67
N GLY A 166 23.58 -15.11 -20.89
CA GLY A 166 24.75 -15.97 -20.74
C GLY A 166 25.98 -15.22 -20.27
N SER A 167 27.06 -15.28 -21.05
CA SER A 167 28.34 -14.63 -20.73
C SER A 167 28.30 -13.09 -20.69
N GLN A 168 27.18 -12.48 -21.11
CA GLN A 168 26.94 -11.05 -20.91
C GLN A 168 26.76 -10.69 -19.42
N HIS A 169 26.40 -11.67 -18.58
CA HIS A 169 26.52 -11.48 -17.14
C HIS A 169 27.98 -11.27 -16.77
N PHE A 170 28.24 -10.31 -15.88
CA PHE A 170 29.60 -10.02 -15.47
C PHE A 170 30.22 -11.19 -14.70
N LEU A 171 29.47 -11.78 -13.77
CA LEU A 171 29.91 -12.94 -12.99
C LEU A 171 29.70 -14.25 -13.76
N ASN A 172 30.74 -15.08 -13.86
CA ASN A 172 30.74 -16.35 -14.59
C ASN A 172 29.68 -17.34 -14.06
N GLN A 173 29.40 -17.31 -12.76
CA GLN A 173 28.36 -18.14 -12.13
C GLN A 173 26.92 -17.87 -12.64
N ASN A 174 26.69 -16.69 -13.23
CA ASN A 174 25.40 -16.32 -13.80
C ASN A 174 25.32 -16.63 -15.30
N ALA A 175 26.39 -17.11 -15.94
CA ALA A 175 26.43 -17.37 -17.38
C ALA A 175 25.49 -18.51 -17.84
N GLY A 176 24.90 -19.26 -16.90
CA GLY A 176 23.84 -20.23 -17.19
C GLY A 176 22.46 -19.61 -17.41
N LEU A 177 22.29 -18.30 -17.20
CA LEU A 177 21.00 -17.61 -17.20
C LEU A 177 20.79 -16.73 -18.43
N TYR A 178 19.55 -16.69 -18.88
CA TYR A 178 18.97 -15.59 -19.66
C TYR A 178 18.04 -14.82 -18.74
N CYS A 179 18.23 -13.51 -18.66
CA CYS A 179 17.47 -12.62 -17.78
C CYS A 179 16.91 -11.44 -18.59
N TYR A 180 15.66 -11.08 -18.33
CA TYR A 180 15.02 -9.91 -18.91
C TYR A 180 14.37 -9.08 -17.80
N GLY A 181 15.00 -7.95 -17.46
CA GLY A 181 14.59 -7.06 -16.39
C GLY A 181 13.81 -5.86 -16.93
N VAL A 182 12.70 -5.53 -16.29
CA VAL A 182 11.88 -4.35 -16.60
C VAL A 182 11.71 -3.50 -15.34
N PRO A 183 12.16 -2.23 -15.35
CA PRO A 183 11.91 -1.33 -14.23
C PRO A 183 10.40 -1.07 -14.12
N VAL A 184 9.91 -1.07 -12.88
CA VAL A 184 8.54 -0.69 -12.53
C VAL A 184 8.56 0.72 -11.98
N PHE A 185 7.76 1.60 -12.56
CA PHE A 185 7.66 2.99 -12.13
C PHE A 185 6.42 3.21 -11.26
N ARG A 186 6.62 4.00 -10.20
CA ARG A 186 5.56 4.52 -9.36
C ARG A 186 4.79 5.61 -10.12
N PRO A 187 3.54 5.91 -9.73
CA PRO A 187 2.78 7.01 -10.32
C PRO A 187 3.43 8.40 -10.18
N ASP A 188 4.38 8.56 -9.25
CA ASP A 188 5.19 9.78 -9.07
C ASP A 188 6.42 9.85 -10.01
N GLY A 189 6.62 8.84 -10.87
CA GLY A 189 7.72 8.74 -11.82
C GLY A 189 9.01 8.15 -11.24
N GLN A 190 9.09 7.84 -9.95
CA GLN A 190 10.25 7.18 -9.36
C GLN A 190 10.23 5.68 -9.67
N ILE A 191 11.40 5.05 -9.69
CA ILE A 191 11.49 3.59 -9.82
C ILE A 191 11.04 2.96 -8.49
N ALA A 192 10.11 2.02 -8.56
CA ALA A 192 9.71 1.17 -7.44
C ALA A 192 10.66 -0.02 -7.25
N GLY A 193 11.27 -0.47 -8.35
CA GLY A 193 12.13 -1.63 -8.42
C GLY A 193 12.10 -2.28 -9.81
N VAL A 194 12.47 -3.55 -9.90
CA VAL A 194 12.50 -4.29 -11.17
C VAL A 194 11.73 -5.61 -11.07
N LEU A 195 10.96 -5.90 -12.11
CA LEU A 195 10.47 -7.25 -12.41
C LEU A 195 11.37 -7.91 -13.44
N ASP A 196 11.99 -9.03 -13.06
CA ASP A 196 12.89 -9.81 -13.90
C ASP A 196 12.31 -11.19 -14.21
N LEU A 197 12.51 -11.65 -15.44
CA LEU A 197 12.27 -13.04 -15.85
C LEU A 197 13.61 -13.73 -16.12
N SER A 198 13.90 -14.74 -15.31
CA SER A 198 15.09 -15.57 -15.38
C SER A 198 14.77 -16.97 -15.91
N THR A 199 15.53 -17.44 -16.91
CA THR A 199 15.36 -18.74 -17.60
C THR A 199 16.74 -19.34 -17.93
N PRO A 200 16.85 -20.63 -18.32
CA PRO A 200 18.13 -21.17 -18.81
C PRO A 200 18.61 -20.44 -20.06
N ALA A 201 19.89 -20.06 -20.11
CA ALA A 201 20.48 -19.37 -21.26
C ALA A 201 20.36 -20.16 -22.58
N ARG A 202 20.31 -21.50 -22.49
CA ARG A 202 20.20 -22.39 -23.67
C ARG A 202 18.77 -22.51 -24.20
N GLN A 203 17.78 -22.16 -23.39
CA GLN A 203 16.36 -22.31 -23.72
C GLN A 203 15.57 -21.13 -23.13
N PRO A 204 15.82 -19.90 -23.63
CA PRO A 204 15.07 -18.74 -23.17
C PRO A 204 13.59 -18.86 -23.56
N VAL A 205 12.72 -18.26 -22.75
CA VAL A 205 11.30 -18.14 -23.09
C VAL A 205 11.16 -17.24 -24.32
N ALA A 206 10.45 -17.73 -25.34
CA ALA A 206 10.18 -16.95 -26.55
C ALA A 206 9.42 -15.67 -26.20
N GLU A 207 9.84 -14.54 -26.78
CA GLU A 207 9.22 -13.23 -26.57
C GLU A 207 9.17 -12.77 -25.10
N ALA A 208 10.08 -13.25 -24.24
CA ALA A 208 10.21 -12.87 -22.83
C ALA A 208 10.09 -11.34 -22.62
N GLY A 209 10.77 -10.55 -23.44
CA GLY A 209 10.71 -9.11 -23.36
C GLY A 209 9.33 -8.51 -23.64
N ARG A 210 8.56 -9.06 -24.60
CA ARG A 210 7.20 -8.60 -24.89
C ARG A 210 6.28 -8.90 -23.71
N LEU A 211 6.35 -10.13 -23.20
CA LEU A 211 5.57 -10.58 -22.05
C LEU A 211 5.81 -9.72 -20.82
N MET A 212 7.08 -9.51 -20.45
CA MET A 212 7.44 -8.75 -19.25
C MET A 212 7.07 -7.27 -19.39
N ARG A 213 7.28 -6.65 -20.56
CA ARG A 213 6.85 -5.26 -20.77
C ARG A 213 5.34 -5.09 -20.71
N GLN A 214 4.56 -6.03 -21.26
CA GLN A 214 3.10 -6.00 -21.13
C GLN A 214 2.65 -6.15 -19.67
N ALA A 215 3.29 -7.05 -18.93
CA ALA A 215 2.98 -7.26 -17.54
C ALA A 215 3.28 -6.01 -16.68
N VAL A 216 4.45 -5.39 -16.86
CA VAL A 216 4.77 -4.14 -16.15
C VAL A 216 3.82 -3.00 -16.55
N ARG A 217 3.48 -2.86 -17.84
CA ARG A 217 2.49 -1.85 -18.27
C ARG A 217 1.13 -2.04 -17.58
N GLN A 218 0.65 -3.28 -17.47
CA GLN A 218 -0.58 -3.58 -16.73
C GLN A 218 -0.43 -3.22 -15.25
N LEU A 219 0.71 -3.54 -14.63
CA LEU A 219 0.98 -3.21 -13.23
C LEU A 219 0.94 -1.70 -13.00
N GLU A 220 1.67 -0.92 -13.80
CA GLU A 220 1.74 0.54 -13.69
C GLU A 220 0.39 1.21 -13.98
N HIS A 221 -0.35 0.69 -14.96
CA HIS A 221 -1.73 1.10 -15.24
C HIS A 221 -2.63 0.92 -14.01
N ASP A 222 -2.62 -0.28 -13.42
CA ASP A 222 -3.44 -0.59 -12.25
C ASP A 222 -2.99 0.21 -11.02
N TRP A 223 -1.70 0.51 -10.92
CA TRP A 223 -1.15 1.31 -9.83
C TRP A 223 -1.70 2.74 -9.84
N VAL A 224 -1.65 3.43 -11.00
CA VAL A 224 -2.19 4.79 -11.10
C VAL A 224 -3.67 4.80 -10.69
N ILE A 225 -4.47 3.85 -11.17
CA ILE A 225 -5.90 3.76 -10.85
C ILE A 225 -6.13 3.47 -9.36
N ALA A 226 -5.36 2.55 -8.77
CA ALA A 226 -5.51 2.16 -7.38
C ALA A 226 -5.12 3.27 -6.38
N GLN A 227 -4.29 4.21 -6.80
CA GLN A 227 -3.81 5.33 -5.97
C GLN A 227 -4.66 6.60 -6.10
N LEU A 228 -5.69 6.61 -6.95
CA LEU A 228 -6.56 7.78 -7.10
C LEU A 228 -7.35 8.08 -5.82
N ASP A 229 -7.15 9.30 -5.30
CA ASP A 229 -7.91 9.83 -4.18
C ASP A 229 -9.25 10.45 -4.62
N ALA A 230 -10.13 10.72 -3.65
CA ALA A 230 -11.47 11.27 -3.90
C ALA A 230 -11.47 12.69 -4.53
N GLN A 231 -10.35 13.42 -4.40
CA GLN A 231 -10.15 14.77 -4.95
C GLN A 231 -9.35 14.75 -6.27
N GLN A 232 -9.02 13.56 -6.77
CA GLN A 232 -8.22 13.37 -7.98
C GLN A 232 -9.07 12.79 -9.10
N TRP A 233 -8.88 13.31 -10.30
CA TRP A 233 -9.55 12.84 -11.50
C TRP A 233 -8.52 12.33 -12.50
N LEU A 234 -8.94 11.43 -13.37
CA LEU A 234 -8.10 10.72 -14.31
C LEU A 234 -8.42 11.14 -15.75
N LEU A 235 -7.40 11.54 -16.49
CA LEU A 235 -7.43 11.72 -17.93
C LEU A 235 -6.81 10.48 -18.59
N ARG A 236 -7.61 9.79 -19.40
CA ARG A 236 -7.18 8.65 -20.21
C ARG A 236 -6.99 9.12 -21.64
N LEU A 237 -5.84 8.83 -22.25
CA LEU A 237 -5.53 9.24 -23.62
C LEU A 237 -5.00 8.07 -24.44
N HIS A 238 -5.43 8.00 -25.70
CA HIS A 238 -4.81 7.11 -26.67
C HIS A 238 -5.05 7.62 -28.10
N THR A 239 -4.18 7.29 -29.05
CA THR A 239 -4.33 7.69 -30.47
C THR A 239 -5.39 6.87 -31.20
N ASP A 240 -5.58 5.62 -30.79
CA ASP A 240 -6.66 4.72 -31.19
C ASP A 240 -7.73 4.64 -30.08
N PRO A 241 -8.99 5.03 -30.35
CA PRO A 241 -10.05 4.99 -29.35
C PRO A 241 -10.37 3.57 -28.85
N ALA A 242 -10.10 2.53 -29.64
CA ALA A 242 -10.35 1.14 -29.24
C ALA A 242 -9.42 0.65 -28.12
N ALA A 243 -8.30 1.32 -27.89
CA ALA A 243 -7.36 0.96 -26.83
C ALA A 243 -7.59 1.73 -25.52
N LEU A 244 -8.53 2.69 -25.48
CA LEU A 244 -8.94 3.35 -24.23
C LEU A 244 -9.57 2.33 -23.27
N GLY A 245 -9.13 2.36 -22.01
CA GLY A 245 -9.45 1.39 -20.97
C GLY A 245 -8.53 0.17 -20.93
N SER A 246 -7.52 0.10 -21.79
CA SER A 246 -6.49 -0.94 -21.76
C SER A 246 -5.18 -0.43 -21.14
N ALA A 247 -4.28 -1.33 -20.75
CA ALA A 247 -2.95 -0.98 -20.24
C ALA A 247 -2.02 -0.29 -21.28
N GLN A 248 -2.48 -0.04 -22.50
CA GLN A 248 -1.75 0.72 -23.52
C GLN A 248 -2.05 2.22 -23.48
N GLU A 249 -3.06 2.65 -22.74
CA GLU A 249 -3.42 4.06 -22.67
C GLU A 249 -2.47 4.87 -21.80
N LEU A 250 -2.41 6.17 -22.08
CA LEU A 250 -1.71 7.15 -21.28
C LEU A 250 -2.63 7.55 -20.13
N LEU A 251 -2.16 7.41 -18.90
CA LEU A 251 -2.89 7.81 -17.71
C LEU A 251 -2.23 9.04 -17.09
N LEU A 252 -3.01 10.10 -16.91
CA LEU A 252 -2.61 11.31 -16.20
C LEU A 252 -3.66 11.60 -15.12
N ALA A 253 -3.25 11.58 -13.85
CA ALA A 253 -4.10 11.91 -12.72
C ALA A 253 -3.85 13.36 -12.30
N PHE A 254 -4.93 14.10 -12.07
CA PHE A 254 -4.90 15.51 -11.70
C PHE A 254 -5.65 15.75 -10.40
N SER A 255 -5.13 16.62 -9.55
CA SER A 255 -5.87 17.26 -8.47
C SER A 255 -6.10 18.70 -8.88
N ASP A 256 -7.36 19.09 -9.02
CA ASP A 256 -7.77 20.31 -9.72
C ASP A 256 -7.10 20.44 -11.09
N ASN A 257 -6.15 21.37 -11.20
CA ASN A 257 -5.40 21.68 -12.42
C ASN A 257 -3.96 21.14 -12.38
N ARG A 258 -3.53 20.42 -11.34
CA ARG A 258 -2.14 19.97 -11.16
C ARG A 258 -1.99 18.49 -11.41
N LEU A 259 -1.01 18.11 -12.21
CA LEU A 259 -0.63 16.71 -12.43
C LEU A 259 -0.09 16.12 -11.13
N VAL A 260 -0.70 15.06 -10.60
CA VAL A 260 -0.30 14.41 -9.34
C VAL A 260 0.18 12.97 -9.53
N ALA A 261 -0.14 12.35 -10.66
CA ALA A 261 0.34 11.01 -10.99
C ALA A 261 0.27 10.76 -12.50
N ALA A 262 1.12 9.87 -13.00
CA ALA A 262 1.09 9.41 -14.38
C ALA A 262 1.66 7.99 -14.51
N ASN A 263 1.18 7.21 -15.48
CA ASN A 263 1.84 5.95 -15.82
C ASN A 263 3.09 6.20 -16.68
N LYS A 264 3.99 5.21 -16.79
CA LYS A 264 5.24 5.37 -17.54
C LYS A 264 5.02 5.76 -19.00
N LEU A 265 3.97 5.25 -19.63
CA LEU A 265 3.62 5.61 -21.02
C LEU A 265 3.32 7.11 -21.15
N ALA A 266 2.52 7.68 -20.25
CA ALA A 266 2.25 9.12 -20.23
C ALA A 266 3.50 9.93 -19.90
N MET A 267 4.33 9.45 -18.96
CA MET A 267 5.60 10.09 -18.63
C MET A 267 6.52 10.18 -19.85
N ASP A 268 6.62 9.12 -20.66
CA ASP A 268 7.44 9.10 -21.87
C ASP A 268 6.86 9.96 -22.99
N GLU A 269 5.56 9.84 -23.26
CA GLU A 269 4.89 10.55 -24.36
C GLU A 269 4.96 12.07 -24.19
N PHE A 270 4.87 12.55 -22.96
CA PHE A 270 4.93 13.98 -22.62
C PHE A 270 6.31 14.43 -22.11
N LYS A 271 7.33 13.56 -22.16
CA LYS A 271 8.70 13.83 -21.66
C LYS A 271 8.71 14.38 -20.23
N LEU A 272 7.91 13.78 -19.37
CA LEU A 272 7.76 14.18 -17.98
C LEU A 272 8.88 13.61 -17.12
N SER A 273 9.21 14.34 -16.05
CA SER A 273 10.10 13.88 -14.99
C SER A 273 9.38 13.94 -13.65
N THR A 274 9.97 13.35 -12.63
CA THR A 274 9.45 13.41 -11.24
C THR A 274 9.24 14.84 -10.76
N ALA A 275 9.98 15.82 -11.29
CA ALA A 275 9.86 17.24 -10.94
C ALA A 275 8.55 17.89 -11.45
N HIS A 276 7.88 17.28 -12.44
CA HIS A 276 6.60 17.76 -12.96
C HIS A 276 5.40 17.29 -12.12
N ILE A 277 5.56 16.22 -11.34
CA ILE A 277 4.51 15.71 -10.47
C ILE A 277 4.31 16.69 -9.29
N GLY A 278 3.09 17.18 -9.13
CA GLY A 278 2.66 18.21 -8.18
C GLY A 278 2.86 19.65 -8.66
N THR A 279 3.54 19.88 -9.79
CA THR A 279 3.90 21.22 -10.26
C THR A 279 3.30 21.57 -11.63
N LEU A 280 3.26 20.62 -12.56
CA LEU A 280 2.80 20.86 -13.93
C LEU A 280 1.28 20.99 -13.99
N SER A 281 0.80 22.02 -14.69
CA SER A 281 -0.64 22.23 -14.86
C SER A 281 -1.21 21.47 -16.06
N LEU A 282 -2.51 21.16 -16.02
CA LEU A 282 -3.24 20.60 -17.16
C LEU A 282 -3.10 21.51 -18.39
N ASP A 283 -3.27 22.83 -18.20
CA ASP A 283 -3.22 23.81 -19.30
C ASP A 283 -1.85 23.84 -20.00
N ALA A 284 -0.78 23.52 -19.27
CA ALA A 284 0.55 23.41 -19.85
C ALA A 284 0.69 22.17 -20.75
N LEU A 285 -0.03 21.09 -20.46
CA LEU A 285 -0.06 19.88 -21.29
C LEU A 285 -1.09 19.97 -22.42
N PHE A 286 -2.19 20.67 -22.17
CA PHE A 286 -3.35 20.78 -23.04
C PHE A 286 -3.78 22.26 -23.12
N PRO A 287 -3.19 23.04 -24.03
CA PRO A 287 -3.49 24.47 -24.16
C PRO A 287 -4.93 24.77 -24.61
N GLN A 288 -5.60 23.76 -25.17
CA GLN A 288 -7.00 23.82 -25.58
C GLN A 288 -7.88 23.27 -24.45
N ALA A 289 -9.08 23.83 -24.30
CA ALA A 289 -10.05 23.34 -23.32
C ALA A 289 -10.32 21.85 -23.56
N LEU A 290 -10.34 21.06 -22.48
CA LEU A 290 -10.68 19.65 -22.58
C LEU A 290 -12.10 19.51 -23.15
N PRO A 291 -12.31 18.56 -24.08
CA PRO A 291 -13.63 18.32 -24.63
C PRO A 291 -14.62 17.84 -23.56
N ALA A 292 -15.89 18.14 -23.78
CA ALA A 292 -16.97 17.82 -22.84
C ALA A 292 -17.52 16.39 -23.02
N GLY A 293 -17.35 15.79 -24.21
CA GLY A 293 -17.76 14.42 -24.50
C GLY A 293 -16.68 13.38 -24.16
N ASP A 294 -17.12 12.15 -23.90
CA ASP A 294 -16.22 11.01 -23.81
C ASP A 294 -15.68 10.64 -25.20
N ASP A 295 -14.39 10.34 -25.28
CA ASP A 295 -13.64 9.90 -26.47
C ASP A 295 -13.46 10.97 -27.57
N ASP A 296 -13.76 12.22 -27.23
CA ASP A 296 -13.48 13.37 -28.09
C ASP A 296 -11.97 13.56 -28.28
N ALA A 297 -11.61 14.09 -29.46
CA ALA A 297 -10.22 14.27 -29.79
C ALA A 297 -9.65 15.59 -29.23
N LEU A 298 -8.48 15.48 -28.63
CA LEU A 298 -7.73 16.53 -27.95
C LEU A 298 -6.34 16.66 -28.57
N THR A 299 -5.85 17.88 -28.80
CA THR A 299 -4.46 18.12 -29.20
C THR A 299 -3.63 18.52 -27.99
N ALA A 300 -2.54 17.81 -27.75
CA ALA A 300 -1.63 18.09 -26.63
C ALA A 300 -0.46 18.98 -27.03
N ILE A 301 0.37 19.40 -26.06
CA ILE A 301 1.55 20.25 -26.26
C ILE A 301 2.58 19.66 -27.23
N ASN A 302 2.62 18.34 -27.37
CA ASN A 302 3.50 17.65 -28.33
C ASN A 302 2.94 17.63 -29.77
N GLN A 303 1.91 18.42 -30.07
CA GLN A 303 1.25 18.55 -31.38
C GLN A 303 0.60 17.26 -31.90
N ARG A 304 0.41 16.26 -31.04
CA ARG A 304 -0.31 15.03 -31.38
C ARG A 304 -1.77 15.11 -30.95
N ARG A 305 -2.61 14.37 -31.67
CA ARG A 305 -4.05 14.25 -31.42
C ARG A 305 -4.35 12.91 -30.74
N TYR A 306 -5.10 12.97 -29.64
CA TYR A 306 -5.50 11.82 -28.85
C TYR A 306 -7.01 11.80 -28.68
N HIS A 307 -7.60 10.62 -28.61
CA HIS A 307 -8.92 10.44 -28.00
C HIS A 307 -8.77 10.54 -26.49
N ALA A 308 -9.63 11.34 -25.87
CA ALA A 308 -9.57 11.61 -24.45
C ALA A 308 -10.84 11.14 -23.74
N ARG A 309 -10.67 10.44 -22.62
CA ARG A 309 -11.77 10.12 -21.71
C ARG A 309 -11.46 10.68 -20.33
N ARG A 310 -12.34 11.57 -19.85
CA ARG A 310 -12.20 12.15 -18.52
C ARG A 310 -12.99 11.34 -17.51
N GLN A 311 -12.29 10.54 -16.74
CA GLN A 311 -12.87 9.92 -15.57
C GLN A 311 -12.71 10.90 -14.41
N LEU A 312 -13.75 11.70 -14.17
CA LEU A 312 -13.91 12.43 -12.91
C LEU A 312 -13.73 11.45 -11.75
N PRO A 313 -13.31 11.94 -10.55
CA PRO A 313 -13.24 11.07 -9.39
C PRO A 313 -14.60 10.41 -9.35
N ALA A 314 -14.64 9.08 -9.35
CA ALA A 314 -15.90 8.40 -9.16
C ALA A 314 -16.39 8.98 -7.86
N ARG A 315 -17.38 9.89 -7.94
CA ARG A 315 -18.04 10.44 -6.78
C ARG A 315 -18.42 9.15 -6.12
N ARG A 316 -17.78 8.81 -4.99
CA ARG A 316 -18.29 7.76 -4.13
C ARG A 316 -19.58 8.38 -3.63
N VAL A 317 -20.59 8.37 -4.50
CA VAL A 317 -21.92 7.96 -4.18
C VAL A 317 -21.70 6.55 -3.64
N TRP A 318 -21.20 6.46 -2.41
CA TRP A 318 -21.98 5.73 -1.45
C TRP A 318 -23.37 6.27 -1.70
N ALA A 319 -24.20 5.43 -2.34
CA ALA A 319 -25.65 5.62 -2.38
C ALA A 319 -25.94 6.19 -1.02
N ALA A 320 -26.38 7.47 -0.97
CA ALA A 320 -26.42 8.25 0.24
C ALA A 320 -27.05 7.34 1.29
N HIS A 321 -26.23 6.72 2.14
CA HIS A 321 -26.78 5.92 3.20
C HIS A 321 -27.45 7.00 4.00
N PRO A 322 -28.79 6.98 4.10
CA PRO A 322 -29.51 8.10 4.68
C PRO A 322 -28.85 8.34 6.02
N ALA A 323 -28.16 9.48 6.19
CA ALA A 323 -27.36 9.75 7.37
C ALA A 323 -28.22 9.64 8.65
N ILE A 324 -29.53 9.81 8.46
CA ILE A 324 -30.62 9.61 9.41
C ILE A 324 -30.71 8.15 9.93
N ALA A 325 -30.41 7.12 9.13
CA ALA A 325 -30.57 5.71 9.53
C ALA A 325 -29.45 5.16 10.43
N GLN A 326 -28.24 5.75 10.43
CA GLN A 326 -27.12 5.30 11.28
C GLN A 326 -27.12 5.98 12.66
N ASP A 327 -27.70 7.18 12.76
CA ASP A 327 -27.90 7.90 14.03
C ASP A 327 -28.92 7.15 14.90
N GLU A 328 -30.00 6.64 14.29
CA GLU A 328 -30.97 5.74 14.95
C GLU A 328 -30.36 4.40 15.36
N GLU A 329 -29.37 3.88 14.62
CA GLU A 329 -28.83 2.54 14.84
C GLU A 329 -27.77 2.46 15.94
N SER A 330 -26.94 3.50 16.06
CA SER A 330 -25.87 3.59 17.06
C SER A 330 -26.23 4.48 18.25
N GLY A 331 -27.32 5.25 18.17
CA GLY A 331 -27.73 6.21 19.19
C GLY A 331 -26.82 7.46 19.29
N VAL A 332 -25.94 7.67 18.32
CA VAL A 332 -24.99 8.79 18.30
C VAL A 332 -25.61 9.99 17.58
N GLU A 333 -25.61 11.16 18.21
CA GLU A 333 -26.13 12.42 17.64
C GLU A 333 -25.15 13.04 16.60
N THR A 334 -24.95 12.38 15.45
CA THR A 334 -23.98 12.80 14.43
C THR A 334 -24.28 14.19 13.87
N ALA A 335 -25.56 14.53 13.69
CA ALA A 335 -25.96 15.86 13.21
C ALA A 335 -25.46 17.00 14.13
N LYS A 336 -25.49 16.79 15.45
CA LYS A 336 -24.99 17.75 16.43
C LYS A 336 -23.46 17.81 16.43
N ALA A 337 -22.80 16.65 16.41
CA ALA A 337 -21.35 16.57 16.29
C ALA A 337 -20.83 17.28 15.02
N LEU A 338 -21.54 17.15 13.89
CA LEU A 338 -21.20 17.80 12.63
C LEU A 338 -21.28 19.33 12.73
N ARG A 339 -22.33 19.86 13.36
CA ARG A 339 -22.48 21.31 13.59
C ARG A 339 -21.33 21.86 14.44
N LEU A 340 -20.95 21.14 15.50
CA LEU A 340 -19.83 21.51 16.37
C LEU A 340 -18.49 21.48 15.62
N LEU A 341 -18.25 20.44 14.81
CA LEU A 341 -17.04 20.31 14.00
C LEU A 341 -16.92 21.45 12.96
N ASN A 342 -18.04 21.82 12.33
CA ASN A 342 -18.10 22.97 11.41
C ASN A 342 -17.92 24.31 12.13
N ALA A 343 -18.26 24.41 13.41
CA ALA A 343 -17.94 25.58 14.23
C ALA A 343 -16.45 25.63 14.65
N GLY A 344 -15.65 24.61 14.32
CA GLY A 344 -14.24 24.51 14.71
C GLY A 344 -14.02 24.07 16.16
N ILE A 345 -15.06 23.51 16.80
CA ILE A 345 -15.01 22.99 18.17
C ILE A 345 -14.34 21.62 18.17
N ALA A 346 -13.42 21.40 19.10
CA ALA A 346 -12.75 20.11 19.24
C ALA A 346 -13.72 19.01 19.71
N LEU A 347 -13.68 17.85 19.05
CA LEU A 347 -14.50 16.70 19.41
C LEU A 347 -13.66 15.63 20.12
N CYS A 348 -14.09 15.20 21.31
CA CYS A 348 -13.52 14.05 22.03
C CYS A 348 -14.47 12.86 21.96
N ILE A 349 -14.12 11.86 21.15
CA ILE A 349 -14.89 10.65 20.94
C ILE A 349 -14.49 9.59 21.95
N THR A 350 -15.40 9.24 22.84
CA THR A 350 -15.19 8.24 23.88
C THR A 350 -15.93 6.94 23.55
N GLY A 351 -15.32 5.80 23.85
CA GLY A 351 -15.96 4.50 23.66
C GLY A 351 -14.99 3.34 23.72
N GLU A 352 -15.53 2.15 23.96
CA GLU A 352 -14.76 0.91 24.05
C GLU A 352 -13.93 0.63 22.79
N THR A 353 -12.87 -0.15 22.94
CA THR A 353 -12.02 -0.55 21.83
C THR A 353 -12.84 -1.34 20.80
N GLY A 354 -12.72 -0.95 19.52
CA GLY A 354 -13.41 -1.61 18.42
C GLY A 354 -14.86 -1.16 18.15
N CYS A 355 -15.35 -0.09 18.78
CA CYS A 355 -16.68 0.47 18.50
C CYS A 355 -16.76 1.32 17.21
N GLY A 356 -15.63 1.63 16.58
CA GLY A 356 -15.58 2.38 15.31
C GLY A 356 -15.30 3.88 15.43
N LYS A 357 -14.57 4.32 16.46
CA LYS A 357 -14.21 5.74 16.69
C LYS A 357 -13.58 6.41 15.45
N GLU A 358 -12.61 5.76 14.81
CA GLU A 358 -11.99 6.26 13.58
C GLU A 358 -12.99 6.33 12.41
N HIS A 359 -13.86 5.31 12.27
CA HIS A 359 -14.88 5.29 11.22
C HIS A 359 -15.86 6.46 11.36
N LEU A 360 -16.33 6.73 12.58
CA LEU A 360 -17.18 7.89 12.87
C LEU A 360 -16.46 9.21 12.54
N SER A 361 -15.18 9.32 12.90
CA SER A 361 -14.37 10.52 12.65
C SER A 361 -14.19 10.81 11.16
N ARG A 362 -13.89 9.78 10.37
CA ARG A 362 -13.78 9.89 8.91
C ARG A 362 -15.12 10.30 8.27
N ARG A 363 -16.22 9.74 8.77
CA ARG A 363 -17.58 10.09 8.32
C ARG A 363 -17.92 11.55 8.63
N LEU A 364 -17.63 12.01 9.85
CA LEU A 364 -17.82 13.41 10.25
C LEU A 364 -17.01 14.35 9.36
N HIS A 365 -15.74 14.04 9.11
CA HIS A 365 -14.90 14.82 8.19
C HIS A 365 -15.52 14.94 6.79
N GLN A 366 -15.93 13.82 6.18
CA GLN A 366 -16.50 13.79 4.83
C GLN A 366 -17.80 14.61 4.69
N GLN A 367 -18.56 14.75 5.77
CA GLN A 367 -19.80 15.52 5.80
C GLN A 367 -19.59 16.98 6.22
N SER A 368 -18.42 17.33 6.75
CA SER A 368 -18.10 18.65 7.29
C SER A 368 -17.71 19.65 6.21
N GLN A 369 -17.61 20.93 6.58
CA GLN A 369 -17.02 21.96 5.73
C GLN A 369 -15.53 21.72 5.44
N TRP A 370 -14.87 20.90 6.27
CA TRP A 370 -13.46 20.56 6.15
C TRP A 370 -13.19 19.40 5.18
N ARG A 371 -14.23 18.84 4.54
CA ARG A 371 -14.16 17.65 3.68
C ARG A 371 -13.15 17.73 2.52
N ASP A 372 -12.84 18.94 2.08
CA ASP A 372 -11.93 19.23 0.97
C ASP A 372 -10.47 19.35 1.46
N GLY A 373 -10.27 19.43 2.78
CA GLY A 373 -8.96 19.41 3.44
C GLY A 373 -8.47 17.99 3.79
N PRO A 374 -7.22 17.87 4.26
CA PRO A 374 -6.64 16.59 4.63
C PRO A 374 -7.24 16.03 5.93
N PHE A 375 -7.52 14.73 5.97
CA PHE A 375 -7.80 14.00 7.21
C PHE A 375 -6.55 13.22 7.62
N VAL A 376 -5.82 13.75 8.59
CA VAL A 376 -4.57 13.15 9.07
C VAL A 376 -4.82 12.42 10.37
N ALA A 377 -4.66 11.10 10.34
CA ALA A 377 -4.83 10.23 11.51
C ALA A 377 -3.48 9.80 12.07
N ILE A 378 -3.37 9.82 13.40
CA ILE A 378 -2.24 9.25 14.14
C ILE A 378 -2.76 8.48 15.35
N ASN A 379 -2.23 7.30 15.59
CA ASN A 379 -2.53 6.50 16.76
C ASN A 379 -1.41 6.65 17.78
N CYS A 380 -1.74 7.25 18.93
CA CYS A 380 -0.75 7.56 19.97
C CYS A 380 -0.23 6.32 20.71
N ALA A 381 -0.98 5.22 20.70
CA ALA A 381 -0.59 3.96 21.32
C ALA A 381 0.28 3.07 20.42
N ALA A 382 0.23 3.27 19.10
CA ALA A 382 0.95 2.42 18.14
C ALA A 382 2.43 2.80 17.96
N LEU A 383 2.81 4.02 18.37
CA LEU A 383 4.16 4.56 18.19
C LEU A 383 4.94 4.52 19.50
N PRO A 384 6.24 4.16 19.47
CA PRO A 384 7.13 4.38 20.60
C PRO A 384 7.15 5.84 21.05
N GLU A 385 7.29 6.09 22.35
CA GLU A 385 7.32 7.44 22.94
C GLU A 385 8.37 8.38 22.31
N GLN A 386 9.48 7.83 21.83
CA GLN A 386 10.53 8.62 21.18
C GLN A 386 10.18 9.03 19.74
N LEU A 387 9.29 8.28 19.06
CA LEU A 387 8.94 8.52 17.66
C LEU A 387 7.66 9.34 17.50
N ILE A 388 6.74 9.30 18.47
CA ILE A 388 5.51 10.10 18.42
C ILE A 388 5.81 11.60 18.32
N GLU A 389 6.90 12.07 18.93
CA GLU A 389 7.32 13.47 18.88
C GLU A 389 7.73 13.89 17.47
N SER A 390 8.58 13.09 16.80
CA SER A 390 8.98 13.35 15.42
C SER A 390 7.82 13.21 14.44
N GLU A 391 6.90 12.26 14.68
CA GLU A 391 5.72 12.04 13.85
C GLU A 391 4.74 13.22 13.93
N LEU A 392 4.41 13.68 15.14
CA LEU A 392 3.45 14.77 15.35
C LEU A 392 3.98 16.13 14.87
N PHE A 393 5.18 16.50 15.33
CA PHE A 393 5.69 17.87 15.18
C PHE A 393 6.63 18.04 14.00
N GLY A 394 7.12 16.94 13.41
CA GLY A 394 8.15 16.97 12.38
C GLY A 394 9.52 17.35 12.92
N TYR A 395 10.53 17.29 12.05
CA TYR A 395 11.91 17.62 12.40
C TYR A 395 12.65 18.25 11.22
N GLN A 396 13.61 19.12 11.53
CA GLN A 396 14.53 19.68 10.53
C GLN A 396 15.66 18.69 10.20
N PRO A 397 16.27 18.79 9.01
CA PRO A 397 17.48 18.03 8.68
C PRO A 397 18.53 18.15 9.77
N GLY A 398 19.04 17.01 10.26
CA GLY A 398 20.09 16.98 11.29
C GLY A 398 19.62 17.25 12.73
N ALA A 399 18.31 17.23 13.00
CA ALA A 399 17.77 17.48 14.35
C ALA A 399 18.23 16.47 15.42
N PHE A 400 18.52 15.22 15.04
CA PHE A 400 19.02 14.16 15.93
C PHE A 400 19.79 13.09 15.14
N THR A 401 20.52 12.22 15.84
CA THR A 401 21.28 11.12 15.23
C THR A 401 20.34 10.12 14.55
N GLY A 402 20.40 10.01 13.22
CA GLY A 402 19.49 9.18 12.42
C GLY A 402 18.35 9.95 11.74
N ALA A 403 18.25 11.27 11.95
CA ALA A 403 17.31 12.10 11.22
C ALA A 403 17.62 12.11 9.71
N SER A 404 16.60 11.97 8.88
CA SER A 404 16.73 12.07 7.43
C SER A 404 17.33 13.42 7.02
N SER A 405 18.23 13.40 6.03
CA SER A 405 18.83 14.61 5.46
C SER A 405 17.81 15.53 4.78
N ARG A 406 16.59 15.05 4.50
CA ARG A 406 15.49 15.83 3.94
C ARG A 406 14.54 16.42 5.01
N GLY A 407 14.66 16.00 6.27
CA GLY A 407 13.72 16.37 7.33
C GLY A 407 12.34 15.72 7.16
N TYR A 408 11.43 16.00 8.09
CA TYR A 408 10.04 15.53 8.04
C TYR A 408 9.09 16.65 8.48
N ILE A 409 7.98 16.83 7.76
CA ILE A 409 7.09 17.97 7.99
C ILE A 409 6.22 17.82 9.24
N GLY A 410 5.88 16.59 9.65
CA GLY A 410 5.03 16.30 10.81
C GLY A 410 3.53 16.27 10.49
N LYS A 411 2.80 15.40 11.19
CA LYS A 411 1.36 15.16 11.02
C LYS A 411 0.51 16.40 11.28
N ILE A 412 0.92 17.25 12.21
CA ILE A 412 0.22 18.51 12.52
C ILE A 412 0.25 19.46 11.31
N ARG A 413 1.36 19.51 10.57
CA ARG A 413 1.51 20.35 9.38
C ARG A 413 0.85 19.71 8.16
N GLU A 414 0.85 18.38 8.07
CA GLU A 414 0.06 17.65 7.07
C GLU A 414 -1.45 17.90 7.22
N ALA A 415 -1.93 18.16 8.44
CA ALA A 415 -3.34 18.40 8.73
C ALA A 415 -3.81 19.84 8.48
N ASP A 416 -2.90 20.73 8.05
CA ASP A 416 -3.22 22.13 7.80
C ASP A 416 -4.33 22.26 6.74
N GLY A 417 -5.33 23.09 7.04
CA GLY A 417 -6.54 23.25 6.23
C GLY A 417 -7.60 22.14 6.39
N GLY A 418 -7.40 21.16 7.29
CA GLY A 418 -8.28 20.01 7.43
C GLY A 418 -8.53 19.55 8.87
N VAL A 419 -8.53 18.24 9.09
CA VAL A 419 -8.81 17.59 10.38
C VAL A 419 -7.58 16.81 10.84
N LEU A 420 -7.14 17.08 12.08
CA LEU A 420 -6.21 16.23 12.80
C LEU A 420 -6.99 15.24 13.67
N PHE A 421 -6.82 13.95 13.42
CA PHE A 421 -7.40 12.87 14.21
C PHE A 421 -6.36 12.19 15.10
N LEU A 422 -6.54 12.30 16.41
CA LEU A 422 -5.67 11.68 17.42
C LEU A 422 -6.38 10.47 18.04
N ASP A 423 -6.02 9.26 17.60
CA ASP A 423 -6.52 8.02 18.21
C ASP A 423 -5.73 7.65 19.46
N GLU A 424 -6.44 7.09 20.42
CA GLU A 424 -5.94 6.75 21.76
C GLU A 424 -5.17 7.88 22.45
N ILE A 425 -5.75 9.09 22.49
CA ILE A 425 -5.11 10.27 23.11
C ILE A 425 -4.73 10.06 24.58
N GLY A 426 -5.45 9.19 25.30
CA GLY A 426 -5.12 8.79 26.67
C GLY A 426 -3.81 7.99 26.81
N ASP A 427 -3.21 7.54 25.71
CA ASP A 427 -1.87 6.92 25.68
C ASP A 427 -0.76 7.91 25.35
N MET A 428 -1.07 9.20 25.15
CA MET A 428 -0.08 10.22 24.84
C MET A 428 0.85 10.51 26.05
N PRO A 429 2.17 10.47 25.88
CA PRO A 429 3.13 10.84 26.93
C PRO A 429 2.96 12.28 27.43
N LEU A 430 3.17 12.53 28.74
CA LEU A 430 3.00 13.85 29.39
C LEU A 430 3.82 14.97 28.74
N ALA A 431 5.03 14.65 28.28
CA ALA A 431 5.88 15.61 27.56
C ALA A 431 5.22 16.12 26.28
N MET A 432 4.54 15.21 25.55
CA MET A 432 3.87 15.52 24.29
C MET A 432 2.57 16.28 24.50
N GLN A 433 1.86 15.98 25.60
CA GLN A 433 0.64 16.71 25.97
C GLN A 433 0.91 18.21 26.10
N THR A 434 2.04 18.59 26.70
CA THR A 434 2.45 20.00 26.88
C THR A 434 2.70 20.69 25.54
N ARG A 435 3.36 20.00 24.59
CA ARG A 435 3.63 20.55 23.25
C ARG A 435 2.37 20.63 22.41
N LEU A 436 1.50 19.62 22.46
CA LEU A 436 0.23 19.62 21.76
C LEU A 436 -0.67 20.77 22.23
N LEU A 437 -0.73 21.01 23.54
CA LEU A 437 -1.49 22.13 24.11
C LEU A 437 -1.04 23.47 23.51
N ARG A 438 0.27 23.71 23.40
CA ARG A 438 0.80 24.93 22.77
C ARG A 438 0.37 25.07 21.31
N VAL A 439 0.40 23.99 20.54
CA VAL A 439 -0.09 24.01 19.15
C VAL A 439 -1.58 24.36 19.09
N LEU A 440 -2.40 23.78 19.97
CA LEU A 440 -3.84 24.03 19.99
C LEU A 440 -4.20 25.46 20.44
N GLN A 441 -3.37 26.09 21.26
CA GLN A 441 -3.53 27.47 21.74
C GLN A 441 -2.98 28.49 20.75
N GLU A 442 -1.72 28.34 20.33
CA GLU A 442 -1.01 29.32 19.52
C GLU A 442 -1.25 29.17 18.02
N LYS A 443 -1.85 28.04 17.59
CA LYS A 443 -2.05 27.67 16.18
C LYS A 443 -0.76 27.73 15.37
N LYS A 444 0.34 27.33 16.03
CA LYS A 444 1.69 27.29 15.47
C LYS A 444 2.39 26.04 15.96
N VAL A 445 3.28 25.51 15.13
CA VAL A 445 4.09 24.34 15.44
C VAL A 445 5.56 24.62 15.17
N VAL A 446 6.41 24.16 16.09
CA VAL A 446 7.88 24.24 15.98
C VAL A 446 8.41 22.82 15.75
N PRO A 447 9.02 22.54 14.58
CA PRO A 447 9.65 21.25 14.32
C PRO A 447 10.83 20.99 15.26
N LEU A 448 11.13 19.72 15.52
CA LEU A 448 12.34 19.34 16.26
C LEU A 448 13.60 19.86 15.60
N GLY A 449 14.52 20.40 16.40
CA GLY A 449 15.75 21.03 15.93
C GLY A 449 15.56 22.39 15.25
N GLY A 450 14.32 22.85 15.06
CA GLY A 450 14.00 24.14 14.48
C GLY A 450 13.66 25.20 15.52
N THR A 451 13.95 26.47 15.19
CA THR A 451 13.58 27.64 16.02
C THR A 451 12.41 28.43 15.44
N ARG A 452 12.02 28.16 14.18
CA ARG A 452 10.96 28.88 13.48
C ARG A 452 9.61 28.21 13.70
N ALA A 453 8.67 28.96 14.27
CA ALA A 453 7.28 28.56 14.36
C ALA A 453 6.58 28.67 12.99
N VAL A 454 5.81 27.63 12.63
CA VAL A 454 5.03 27.56 11.39
C VAL A 454 3.54 27.62 11.77
N PRO A 455 2.75 28.55 11.20
CA PRO A 455 1.31 28.61 11.47
C PRO A 455 0.60 27.37 10.93
N VAL A 456 -0.40 26.88 11.65
CA VAL A 456 -1.24 25.73 11.28
C VAL A 456 -2.69 25.99 11.67
N ALA A 457 -3.60 25.67 10.77
CA ALA A 457 -5.04 25.83 10.92
C ALA A 457 -5.74 24.49 10.63
N PHE A 458 -6.08 23.76 11.69
CA PHE A 458 -6.82 22.52 11.61
C PHE A 458 -7.90 22.47 12.69
N THR A 459 -8.90 21.62 12.48
CA THR A 459 -9.85 21.22 13.52
C THR A 459 -9.45 19.88 14.13
N LEU A 460 -9.74 19.69 15.42
CA LEU A 460 -9.28 18.54 16.19
C LEU A 460 -10.42 17.55 16.43
N ILE A 461 -10.17 16.28 16.12
CA ILE A 461 -10.96 15.16 16.62
C ILE A 461 -10.00 14.25 17.39
N CYS A 462 -10.30 13.94 18.65
CA CYS A 462 -9.54 12.97 19.42
C CYS A 462 -10.43 11.80 19.83
N ALA A 463 -9.83 10.63 20.05
CA ALA A 463 -10.54 9.43 20.45
C ALA A 463 -9.81 8.71 21.58
N THR A 464 -10.57 8.14 22.51
CA THR A 464 -9.99 7.31 23.59
C THR A 464 -10.99 6.31 24.15
N HIS A 465 -10.49 5.18 24.65
CA HIS A 465 -11.25 4.24 25.49
C HIS A 465 -11.01 4.45 26.99
N ARG A 466 -10.07 5.31 27.40
CA ARG A 466 -9.69 5.52 28.80
C ARG A 466 -10.53 6.63 29.45
N PRO A 467 -10.80 6.52 30.77
CA PRO A 467 -11.46 7.59 31.53
C PRO A 467 -10.47 8.74 31.79
N LEU A 468 -10.45 9.76 30.91
CA LEU A 468 -9.51 10.87 31.01
C LEU A 468 -9.64 11.64 32.33
N ASP A 469 -10.86 11.78 32.85
CA ASP A 469 -11.17 12.38 34.15
C ASP A 469 -10.44 11.70 35.32
N GLU A 470 -10.43 10.36 35.37
CA GLU A 470 -9.65 9.61 36.37
C GLU A 470 -8.14 9.75 36.14
N MET A 471 -7.70 9.83 34.88
CA MET A 471 -6.28 9.99 34.55
C MET A 471 -5.75 11.36 34.96
N VAL A 472 -6.56 12.41 34.85
CA VAL A 472 -6.25 13.74 35.36
C VAL A 472 -6.13 13.73 36.88
N ALA A 473 -7.10 13.11 37.58
CA ALA A 473 -7.06 12.99 39.04
C ALA A 473 -5.82 12.24 39.57
N ARG A 474 -5.27 11.30 38.78
CA ARG A 474 -4.06 10.53 39.12
C ARG A 474 -2.77 11.15 38.58
N GLY A 475 -2.83 12.30 37.90
CA GLY A 475 -1.67 12.98 37.32
C GLY A 475 -1.07 12.32 36.07
N ALA A 476 -1.76 11.33 35.48
CA ALA A 476 -1.33 10.66 34.25
C ALA A 476 -1.73 11.41 32.97
N PHE A 477 -2.63 12.39 33.08
CA PHE A 477 -3.04 13.28 32.00
C PHE A 477 -3.13 14.71 32.51
N ARG A 478 -2.72 15.69 31.69
CA ARG A 478 -2.76 17.09 32.12
C ARG A 478 -4.17 17.66 32.03
N GLU A 479 -4.56 18.36 33.09
CA GLU A 479 -5.87 19.02 33.22
C GLU A 479 -6.08 20.11 32.14
N ASP A 480 -5.05 20.89 31.84
CA ASP A 480 -5.11 21.97 30.85
C ASP A 480 -5.35 21.47 29.42
N LEU A 481 -4.69 20.38 29.02
CA LEU A 481 -4.95 19.73 27.75
C LEU A 481 -6.33 19.08 27.72
N PHE A 482 -6.75 18.44 28.81
CA PHE A 482 -8.05 17.78 28.92
C PHE A 482 -9.19 18.74 28.58
N TYR A 483 -9.24 19.92 29.20
CA TYR A 483 -10.27 20.92 28.91
C TYR A 483 -10.20 21.48 27.49
N ARG A 484 -9.02 21.46 26.85
CA ARG A 484 -8.84 21.96 25.48
C ARG A 484 -9.24 20.96 24.41
N ILE A 485 -9.07 19.66 24.66
CA ILE A 485 -9.44 18.60 23.70
C ILE A 485 -10.89 18.13 23.89
N GLU A 486 -11.42 18.24 25.11
CA GLU A 486 -12.79 17.88 25.46
C GLU A 486 -13.69 19.12 25.50
N GLU A 487 -13.67 19.92 24.44
CA GLU A 487 -14.67 21.00 24.27
C GLU A 487 -16.07 20.40 24.05
N TYR A 488 -16.14 19.21 23.42
CA TYR A 488 -17.35 18.40 23.37
C TYR A 488 -17.04 16.90 23.45
N ARG A 489 -17.64 16.21 24.42
CA ARG A 489 -17.58 14.75 24.58
C ARG A 489 -18.68 14.08 23.75
N LEU A 490 -18.29 13.26 22.77
CA LEU A 490 -19.19 12.40 22.00
C LEU A 490 -18.96 10.94 22.39
N ARG A 491 -19.92 10.33 23.08
CA ARG A 491 -19.83 8.92 23.48
C ARG A 491 -20.42 8.01 22.41
N ILE A 492 -19.65 7.01 21.99
CA ILE A 492 -20.17 5.87 21.21
C ILE A 492 -20.52 4.76 22.22
N PRO A 493 -21.80 4.35 22.30
CA PRO A 493 -22.16 3.22 23.15
C PRO A 493 -21.52 1.92 22.63
N PRO A 494 -21.23 0.96 23.51
CA PRO A 494 -20.76 -0.34 23.09
C PRO A 494 -21.83 -1.03 22.23
N LEU A 495 -21.40 -1.94 21.36
CA LEU A 495 -22.25 -2.56 20.34
C LEU A 495 -23.50 -3.24 20.93
N ARG A 496 -23.36 -3.83 22.13
CA ARG A 496 -24.45 -4.48 22.88
C ARG A 496 -25.58 -3.52 23.28
N ASP A 497 -25.31 -2.22 23.36
CA ASP A 497 -26.29 -1.19 23.73
C ASP A 497 -26.90 -0.50 22.48
N TRP A 498 -26.58 -0.96 21.27
CA TRP A 498 -27.06 -0.34 20.04
C TRP A 498 -28.55 -0.69 19.80
N PRO A 499 -29.45 0.30 19.70
CA PRO A 499 -30.89 0.10 19.67
C PRO A 499 -31.38 -0.68 18.44
N ALA A 500 -30.65 -0.63 17.32
CA ALA A 500 -30.99 -1.40 16.12
C ALA A 500 -29.82 -2.27 15.62
N LEU A 501 -29.16 -2.96 16.57
CA LEU A 501 -28.09 -3.93 16.29
C LEU A 501 -28.47 -5.00 15.22
N PRO A 502 -29.68 -5.60 15.20
CA PRO A 502 -30.07 -6.55 14.15
C PRO A 502 -29.99 -5.95 12.73
N ARG A 503 -30.42 -4.70 12.58
CA ARG A 503 -30.37 -3.95 11.32
C ARG A 503 -28.92 -3.66 10.93
N PHE A 504 -28.10 -3.30 11.91
CA PHE A 504 -26.67 -3.08 11.72
C PHE A 504 -25.96 -4.36 11.23
N VAL A 505 -26.23 -5.52 11.84
CA VAL A 505 -25.67 -6.83 11.43
C VAL A 505 -26.01 -7.14 9.98
N GLN A 506 -27.28 -6.95 9.58
CA GLN A 506 -27.71 -7.17 8.21
C GLN A 506 -27.00 -6.24 7.23
N ARG A 507 -26.91 -4.94 7.54
CA ARG A 507 -26.19 -4.00 6.67
C ARG A 507 -24.71 -4.34 6.55
N LEU A 508 -24.06 -4.65 7.68
CA LEU A 508 -22.65 -5.06 7.70
C LEU A 508 -22.43 -6.32 6.86
N TRP A 509 -23.35 -7.28 6.91
CA TRP A 509 -23.32 -8.48 6.06
C TRP A 509 -23.38 -8.13 4.56
N GLN A 510 -24.24 -7.19 4.18
CA GLN A 510 -24.34 -6.72 2.79
C GLN A 510 -23.04 -6.05 2.34
N GLU A 511 -22.46 -5.18 3.16
CA GLU A 511 -21.20 -4.48 2.86
C GLU A 511 -20.02 -5.45 2.71
N LEU A 512 -19.98 -6.52 3.51
CA LEU A 512 -18.96 -7.57 3.40
C LEU A 512 -19.07 -8.41 2.12
N GLY A 513 -20.17 -8.28 1.37
CA GLY A 513 -20.38 -8.96 0.09
C GLY A 513 -21.35 -10.13 0.13
N GLY A 514 -22.16 -10.27 1.19
CA GLY A 514 -23.20 -11.29 1.30
C GLY A 514 -24.15 -11.31 0.09
N ALA A 515 -24.76 -10.17 -0.27
CA ALA A 515 -25.63 -10.07 -1.45
C ALA A 515 -24.94 -10.46 -2.76
N ARG A 516 -23.68 -10.05 -2.94
CA ARG A 516 -22.93 -10.32 -4.18
C ARG A 516 -22.74 -11.81 -4.44
N ARG A 517 -22.66 -12.61 -3.37
CA ARG A 517 -22.53 -14.08 -3.44
C ARG A 517 -23.86 -14.82 -3.25
N GLY A 518 -24.98 -14.08 -3.17
CA GLY A 518 -26.30 -14.64 -2.87
C GLY A 518 -26.42 -15.28 -1.49
N VAL A 519 -25.46 -15.04 -0.59
CA VAL A 519 -25.43 -15.66 0.74
C VAL A 519 -26.21 -14.81 1.72
N THR A 520 -27.18 -15.40 2.41
CA THR A 520 -28.05 -14.70 3.35
C THR A 520 -27.89 -15.20 4.78
N LEU A 521 -28.21 -14.35 5.76
CA LEU A 521 -28.27 -14.73 7.17
C LEU A 521 -29.71 -15.10 7.51
N SER A 522 -29.91 -16.21 8.24
CA SER A 522 -31.23 -16.52 8.78
C SER A 522 -31.64 -15.49 9.85
N ALA A 523 -32.94 -15.20 9.96
CA ALA A 523 -33.46 -14.26 10.95
C ALA A 523 -33.06 -14.65 12.39
N GLY A 524 -33.16 -15.94 12.73
CA GLY A 524 -32.76 -16.45 14.05
C GLY A 524 -31.25 -16.31 14.33
N LEU A 525 -30.40 -16.35 13.30
CA LEU A 525 -28.97 -16.07 13.47
C LEU A 525 -28.71 -14.59 13.79
N VAL A 526 -29.39 -13.68 13.09
CA VAL A 526 -29.24 -12.23 13.33
C VAL A 526 -29.70 -11.87 14.75
N GLU A 527 -30.83 -12.42 15.20
CA GLU A 527 -31.34 -12.21 16.56
C GLU A 527 -30.39 -12.75 17.63
N HIS A 528 -29.82 -13.94 17.41
CA HIS A 528 -28.85 -14.52 18.33
C HIS A 528 -27.56 -13.70 18.40
N ILE A 529 -27.00 -13.32 17.25
CA ILE A 529 -25.84 -12.43 17.15
C ILE A 529 -26.10 -11.12 17.89
N ALA A 530 -27.31 -10.56 17.81
CA ALA A 530 -27.67 -9.33 18.49
C ALA A 530 -27.72 -9.44 20.03
N ARG A 531 -27.81 -10.65 20.61
CA ARG A 531 -27.81 -10.87 22.07
C ARG A 531 -26.44 -11.15 22.67
N LEU A 532 -25.42 -11.37 21.83
CA LEU A 532 -24.07 -11.68 22.29
C LEU A 532 -23.38 -10.44 22.92
N PRO A 533 -22.43 -10.63 23.86
CA PRO A 533 -21.87 -9.54 24.66
C PRO A 533 -20.88 -8.62 23.91
N TRP A 534 -20.30 -9.08 22.79
CA TRP A 534 -19.36 -8.33 21.93
C TRP A 534 -18.28 -7.52 22.67
N PRO A 535 -17.40 -8.15 23.49
CA PRO A 535 -16.29 -7.44 24.14
C PRO A 535 -15.33 -6.74 23.17
N GLY A 536 -15.22 -7.24 21.93
CA GLY A 536 -14.45 -6.57 20.87
C GLY A 536 -15.31 -5.71 19.92
N ASN A 537 -16.54 -5.40 20.32
CA ASN A 537 -17.48 -4.53 19.62
C ASN A 537 -17.61 -4.87 18.10
N VAL A 538 -17.72 -3.85 17.25
CA VAL A 538 -17.89 -3.99 15.79
C VAL A 538 -16.74 -4.76 15.16
N ARG A 539 -15.51 -4.61 15.67
CA ARG A 539 -14.33 -5.34 15.16
C ARG A 539 -14.51 -6.85 15.31
N GLN A 540 -14.96 -7.32 16.47
CA GLN A 540 -15.21 -8.74 16.71
C GLN A 540 -16.36 -9.27 15.86
N LEU A 541 -17.47 -8.52 15.79
CA LEU A 541 -18.62 -8.88 14.95
C LEU A 541 -18.21 -9.01 13.47
N ALA A 542 -17.52 -8.02 12.92
CA ALA A 542 -17.08 -8.02 11.53
C ALA A 542 -16.15 -9.21 11.23
N SER A 543 -15.25 -9.56 12.15
CA SER A 543 -14.40 -10.74 12.02
C SER A 543 -15.21 -12.04 11.99
N LEU A 544 -16.21 -12.19 12.86
CA LEU A 544 -17.10 -13.35 12.83
C LEU A 544 -17.86 -13.45 11.50
N LEU A 545 -18.47 -12.35 11.05
CA LEU A 545 -19.23 -12.34 9.79
C LEU A 545 -18.32 -12.65 8.59
N LYS A 546 -17.09 -12.16 8.55
CA LYS A 546 -16.12 -12.52 7.50
C LYS A 546 -15.81 -14.02 7.47
N VAL A 547 -15.64 -14.64 8.64
CA VAL A 547 -15.41 -16.08 8.74
C VAL A 547 -16.64 -16.86 8.24
N LEU A 548 -17.84 -16.47 8.67
CA LEU A 548 -19.07 -17.10 8.21
C LEU A 548 -19.25 -16.98 6.69
N LEU A 549 -18.98 -15.80 6.12
CA LEU A 549 -19.05 -15.58 4.68
C LEU A 549 -18.01 -16.39 3.93
N ALA A 550 -16.77 -16.50 4.43
CA ALA A 550 -15.72 -17.29 3.80
C ALA A 550 -16.02 -18.80 3.78
N LEU A 551 -16.73 -19.30 4.79
CA LEU A 551 -17.13 -20.71 4.91
C LEU A 551 -18.47 -21.04 4.23
N ALA A 552 -19.19 -20.03 3.74
CA ALA A 552 -20.45 -20.21 3.04
C ALA A 552 -20.23 -20.42 1.54
N ASP A 553 -21.01 -21.33 0.96
CA ASP A 553 -21.08 -21.53 -0.49
C ASP A 553 -21.99 -20.46 -1.12
N GLU A 554 -21.87 -20.25 -2.43
CA GLU A 554 -22.73 -19.29 -3.14
C GLU A 554 -24.21 -19.68 -3.06
N GLY A 555 -25.08 -18.69 -2.80
CA GLY A 555 -26.52 -18.90 -2.64
C GLY A 555 -26.96 -19.55 -1.32
N ASP A 556 -26.04 -19.80 -0.38
CA ASP A 556 -26.34 -20.48 0.88
C ASP A 556 -27.04 -19.57 1.91
N VAL A 557 -27.70 -20.19 2.89
CA VAL A 557 -28.29 -19.50 4.05
C VAL A 557 -27.50 -19.89 5.29
N VAL A 558 -26.80 -18.92 5.88
CA VAL A 558 -26.04 -19.13 7.13
C VAL A 558 -27.01 -19.16 8.31
N THR A 559 -26.86 -20.17 9.14
CA THR A 559 -27.74 -20.45 10.29
C THR A 559 -26.94 -20.54 11.59
N LEU A 560 -27.65 -20.71 12.71
CA LEU A 560 -27.02 -20.92 14.04
C LEU A 560 -26.04 -22.10 14.08
N ARG A 561 -26.23 -23.11 13.23
CA ARG A 561 -25.35 -24.30 13.16
C ARG A 561 -23.96 -23.99 12.60
N ASP A 562 -23.84 -22.89 11.87
CA ASP A 562 -22.60 -22.46 11.23
C ASP A 562 -21.73 -21.60 12.17
N LEU A 563 -22.27 -21.20 13.32
CA LEU A 563 -21.53 -20.43 14.33
C LEU A 563 -20.37 -21.25 14.92
N PRO A 564 -19.19 -20.63 15.10
CA PRO A 564 -18.12 -21.24 15.88
C PRO A 564 -18.53 -21.47 17.34
N PRO A 565 -18.00 -22.52 18.01
CA PRO A 565 -18.41 -22.90 19.37
C PRO A 565 -18.46 -21.78 20.42
N PRO A 566 -17.53 -20.80 20.44
CA PRO A 566 -17.59 -19.69 21.41
C PRO A 566 -18.82 -18.79 21.30
N TYR A 567 -19.58 -18.89 20.21
CA TYR A 567 -20.74 -18.04 19.93
C TYR A 567 -22.07 -18.80 19.98
N CYS A 568 -22.06 -20.09 20.32
CA CYS A 568 -23.26 -20.94 20.32
C CYS A 568 -24.11 -20.79 21.59
N SER A 569 -23.54 -20.30 22.70
CA SER A 569 -24.23 -20.16 24.00
C SER A 569 -24.35 -18.69 24.40
N VAL A 570 -25.55 -18.28 24.83
CA VAL A 570 -25.83 -16.90 25.29
C VAL A 570 -25.49 -16.73 26.78
N ASP A 571 -25.43 -17.83 27.52
CA ASP A 571 -25.08 -17.84 28.94
C ASP A 571 -23.58 -18.11 29.11
N GLY A 572 -22.86 -17.09 29.55
CA GLY A 572 -21.44 -17.20 29.86
C GLY A 572 -21.21 -18.12 31.05
N HIS A 573 -21.01 -19.41 30.81
CA HIS A 573 -20.36 -20.34 31.75
C HIS A 573 -19.21 -21.07 31.04
N LYS A 574 -18.05 -21.06 31.70
CA LYS A 574 -16.89 -21.89 31.36
C LYS A 574 -17.32 -23.36 31.49
N GLU A 575 -17.67 -24.02 30.40
CA GLU A 575 -17.63 -25.47 30.33
C GLU A 575 -16.35 -25.91 29.63
N THR A 576 -15.40 -26.34 30.45
CA THR A 576 -14.35 -27.28 30.06
C THR A 576 -15.02 -28.55 29.53
N ALA A 577 -15.23 -28.62 28.22
CA ALA A 577 -15.63 -29.86 27.57
C ALA A 577 -14.46 -30.86 27.60
N GLN A 578 -14.52 -31.81 28.52
CA GLN A 578 -13.77 -33.06 28.42
C GLN A 578 -14.15 -33.77 27.11
N PRO A 579 -13.18 -34.39 26.40
CA PRO A 579 -13.50 -35.15 25.20
C PRO A 579 -14.18 -36.47 25.61
N SER A 580 -15.47 -36.62 25.29
CA SER A 580 -16.09 -37.93 25.29
C SER A 580 -15.61 -38.72 24.08
N GLU A 581 -14.89 -39.82 24.37
CA GLU A 581 -14.59 -40.88 23.43
C GLU A 581 -15.89 -41.58 23.04
N ASN A 582 -16.52 -41.13 21.95
CA ASN A 582 -17.46 -41.95 21.20
C ASN A 582 -16.97 -41.98 19.75
N ALA A 583 -16.85 -43.20 19.22
CA ALA A 583 -16.29 -43.52 17.91
C ALA A 583 -16.69 -42.50 16.84
N ALA A 584 -15.70 -41.73 16.35
CA ALA A 584 -15.94 -40.70 15.36
C ALA A 584 -16.36 -41.37 14.03
N PRO A 585 -17.47 -40.97 13.40
CA PRO A 585 -17.76 -41.36 12.03
C PRO A 585 -16.62 -40.89 11.11
N ASP A 586 -16.24 -41.74 10.16
CA ASP A 586 -15.15 -41.47 9.22
C ASP A 586 -15.47 -40.21 8.39
N VAL A 587 -14.71 -39.15 8.67
CA VAL A 587 -14.88 -37.82 8.09
C VAL A 587 -14.61 -37.85 6.58
N ASP A 588 -13.65 -38.68 6.15
CA ASP A 588 -13.26 -38.79 4.73
C ASP A 588 -14.32 -39.53 3.92
N ALA A 589 -14.93 -40.59 4.49
CA ALA A 589 -16.06 -41.28 3.87
C ALA A 589 -17.28 -40.36 3.68
N VAL A 590 -17.56 -39.49 4.65
CA VAL A 590 -18.67 -38.54 4.54
C VAL A 590 -18.38 -37.46 3.49
N LEU A 591 -17.14 -36.94 3.43
CA LEU A 591 -16.70 -35.97 2.42
C LEU A 591 -16.76 -36.52 0.99
N GLN A 592 -16.35 -37.77 0.79
CA GLN A 592 -16.47 -38.47 -0.49
C GLN A 592 -17.95 -38.64 -0.87
N SER A 593 -18.82 -38.98 0.09
CA SER A 593 -20.26 -39.16 -0.17
C SER A 593 -21.02 -37.88 -0.58
N VAL A 594 -20.43 -36.70 -0.35
CA VAL A 594 -21.02 -35.39 -0.71
C VAL A 594 -20.16 -34.64 -1.73
N ASN A 595 -19.27 -35.35 -2.42
CA ASN A 595 -18.41 -34.83 -3.49
C ASN A 595 -17.60 -33.59 -3.07
N GLY A 596 -17.08 -33.58 -1.84
CA GLY A 596 -16.28 -32.48 -1.29
C GLY A 596 -17.08 -31.26 -0.84
N ASN A 597 -18.42 -31.28 -0.89
CA ASN A 597 -19.24 -30.20 -0.38
C ASN A 597 -19.18 -30.16 1.16
N MET A 598 -18.37 -29.23 1.68
CA MET A 598 -18.07 -29.11 3.10
C MET A 598 -19.30 -28.78 3.95
N SER A 599 -20.23 -28.02 3.39
CA SER A 599 -21.49 -27.63 4.02
C SER A 599 -22.42 -28.83 4.21
N LEU A 600 -22.53 -29.71 3.21
CA LEU A 600 -23.27 -30.96 3.29
C LEU A 600 -22.59 -31.98 4.22
N ALA A 601 -21.26 -32.03 4.22
CA ALA A 601 -20.49 -32.90 5.10
C ALA A 601 -20.69 -32.53 6.58
N ALA A 602 -20.59 -31.23 6.91
CA ALA A 602 -20.83 -30.72 8.26
C ALA A 602 -22.26 -31.02 8.75
N ARG A 603 -23.26 -30.88 7.87
CA ARG A 603 -24.66 -31.24 8.16
C ARG A 603 -24.84 -32.73 8.46
N LYS A 604 -24.22 -33.63 7.68
CA LYS A 604 -24.28 -35.07 7.92
C LYS A 604 -23.56 -35.49 9.22
N LEU A 605 -22.50 -34.78 9.59
CA LEU A 605 -21.68 -35.08 10.78
C LEU A 605 -22.20 -34.42 12.08
N GLY A 606 -23.22 -33.56 11.99
CA GLY A 606 -23.79 -32.88 13.16
C GLY A 606 -22.84 -31.90 13.86
N VAL A 607 -21.83 -31.39 13.17
CA VAL A 607 -20.83 -30.45 13.71
C VAL A 607 -20.85 -29.12 12.95
N SER A 608 -20.38 -28.04 13.58
CA SER A 608 -20.21 -26.76 12.87
C SER A 608 -19.16 -26.91 11.74
N ARG A 609 -19.30 -26.14 10.66
CA ARG A 609 -18.31 -26.12 9.56
C ARG A 609 -16.90 -25.82 10.08
N SER A 610 -16.78 -24.86 11.01
CA SER A 610 -15.49 -24.51 11.63
C SER A 610 -14.85 -25.67 12.41
N THR A 611 -15.65 -26.53 13.03
CA THR A 611 -15.18 -27.73 13.73
C THR A 611 -14.71 -28.79 12.72
N LEU A 612 -15.40 -28.92 11.58
CA LEU A 612 -15.02 -29.85 10.52
C LEU A 612 -13.68 -29.46 9.87
N TYR A 613 -13.49 -28.19 9.51
CA TYR A 613 -12.20 -27.69 8.99
C TYR A 613 -11.04 -27.94 9.96
N ARG A 614 -11.24 -27.68 11.26
CA ARG A 614 -10.21 -27.90 12.29
C ARG A 614 -9.86 -29.38 12.48
N ARG A 615 -10.84 -30.28 12.35
CA ARG A 615 -10.60 -31.73 12.41
C ARG A 615 -9.76 -32.20 11.21
N LEU A 616 -10.06 -31.68 10.01
CA LEU A 616 -9.28 -31.97 8.80
C LEU A 616 -7.85 -31.43 8.87
N GLU A 617 -7.64 -30.21 9.39
CA GLU A 617 -6.29 -29.67 9.61
C GLU A 617 -5.49 -30.51 10.62
N LYS A 618 -6.11 -30.94 11.72
CA LYS A 618 -5.44 -31.83 12.69
C LYS A 618 -5.10 -33.20 12.10
N GLN A 619 -5.99 -33.78 11.29
CA GLN A 619 -5.74 -35.06 10.61
C GLN A 619 -4.61 -34.94 9.58
N ARG A 620 -4.58 -33.86 8.78
CA ARG A 620 -3.47 -33.57 7.85
C ARG A 620 -2.15 -33.35 8.57
N ALA A 621 -2.14 -32.57 9.66
CA ALA A 621 -0.95 -32.37 10.48
C ALA A 621 -0.46 -33.68 11.15
N SER A 622 -1.36 -34.61 11.48
CA SER A 622 -0.99 -35.93 12.00
C SER A 622 -0.53 -36.93 10.94
N ALA A 623 -0.93 -36.74 9.67
CA ALA A 623 -0.50 -37.53 8.54
C ALA A 623 0.88 -37.08 8.00
N ASP A 624 1.18 -35.78 8.06
CA ASP A 624 2.50 -35.22 7.69
C ASP A 624 3.59 -35.46 8.75
N ALA A 625 3.20 -35.87 9.97
CA ALA A 625 4.10 -36.19 11.08
C ALA A 625 4.46 -37.70 11.18
N ARG A 626 3.91 -38.53 10.29
CA ARG A 626 4.22 -39.96 10.12
C ARG A 626 4.99 -40.14 8.82
#